data_AF-A0A533UGG7-F1
#
_entry.id   AF-A0A533UGG7-F1
#
_cell.length_a   1.000
_cell.length_b   1.000
_cell.length_c   1.000
_cell.angle_alpha   90.00
_cell.angle_beta   90.00
_cell.angle_gamma   90.00
#
_symmetry.space_group_name_H-M   'P 1'
#
loop_
_entity.id
_entity.type
_entity.pdbx_description
1 polymer ?
#
loop_
_entity_poly.entity_id
_entity_poly.type
_entity_poly.pdbx_seq_one_letter_code
_entity_poly.pdbx_strand_id
1 'polypeptide(L)'
;MKIGILLIPAFILILLVPLTSYEQQTGTLEIDLKSVSGEMTDYHGMTLKIYQDNQKIPFKIIDSLTSNPYKVSLPIGYQYKVEVYASSMYANVGYVNLQNNNEKLELVMPNPGSVLFHVVYNDNTTPVKNATVIVKSSNGTYEYWTPSTTNEDGNTIRFWLEPTISSNDYYVSNISIGNDLSYSYYP
;
A
#
# COMPACT_ATOMS: atom_id res chain seq x y z
N MET A 1 -32.27 -49.42 -62.81
CA MET A 1 -32.30 -49.24 -61.34
C MET A 1 -31.97 -47.78 -61.04
N LYS A 2 -32.97 -46.95 -60.72
CA LYS A 2 -32.78 -45.51 -60.39
C LYS A 2 -32.97 -45.37 -58.89
N ILE A 3 -31.93 -44.95 -58.17
CA ILE A 3 -31.98 -44.67 -56.73
C ILE A 3 -32.28 -43.18 -56.59
N GLY A 4 -33.47 -42.85 -56.11
CA GLY A 4 -33.83 -41.48 -55.74
C GLY A 4 -33.31 -41.17 -54.33
N ILE A 5 -32.49 -40.14 -54.20
CA ILE A 5 -32.02 -39.63 -52.90
C ILE A 5 -33.07 -38.64 -52.39
N LEU A 6 -33.66 -38.95 -51.24
CA LEU A 6 -34.56 -38.06 -50.50
C LEU A 6 -33.70 -37.13 -49.62
N LEU A 7 -33.63 -35.85 -49.96
CA LEU A 7 -32.98 -34.82 -49.14
C LEU A 7 -33.99 -34.30 -48.11
N ILE A 8 -33.76 -34.62 -46.83
CA ILE A 8 -34.50 -34.04 -45.70
C ILE A 8 -33.68 -32.84 -45.18
N PRO A 9 -34.21 -31.61 -45.19
CA PRO A 9 -33.50 -30.48 -44.59
C PRO A 9 -33.61 -30.57 -43.07
N ALA A 10 -32.47 -30.81 -42.39
CA ALA A 10 -32.36 -30.71 -40.95
C ALA A 10 -32.38 -29.24 -40.53
N PHE A 11 -33.49 -28.80 -39.95
CA PHE A 11 -33.63 -27.45 -39.39
C PHE A 11 -32.94 -27.43 -38.00
N ILE A 12 -31.73 -26.90 -37.93
CA ILE A 12 -31.01 -26.72 -36.66
C ILE A 12 -31.58 -25.46 -35.99
N LEU A 13 -32.40 -25.67 -34.95
CA LEU A 13 -32.90 -24.60 -34.09
C LEU A 13 -31.77 -24.20 -33.11
N ILE A 14 -31.05 -23.12 -33.42
CA ILE A 14 -30.07 -22.52 -32.50
C ILE A 14 -30.87 -21.78 -31.42
N LEU A 15 -30.99 -22.38 -30.24
CA LEU A 15 -31.53 -21.72 -29.04
C LEU A 15 -30.56 -20.61 -28.61
N LEU A 16 -30.86 -19.37 -29.02
CA LEU A 16 -30.25 -18.16 -28.50
C LEU A 16 -30.73 -17.95 -27.06
N VAL A 17 -30.05 -18.58 -26.10
CA VAL A 17 -30.24 -18.24 -24.69
C VAL A 17 -29.67 -16.82 -24.49
N PRO A 18 -30.45 -15.84 -24.02
CA PRO A 18 -29.90 -14.54 -23.71
C PRO A 18 -28.88 -14.71 -22.59
N LEU A 19 -27.63 -14.34 -22.85
CA LEU A 19 -26.62 -14.15 -21.82
C LEU A 19 -27.10 -13.00 -20.95
N THR A 20 -27.81 -13.30 -19.85
CA THR A 20 -28.09 -12.31 -18.82
C THR A 20 -26.77 -11.99 -18.14
N SER A 21 -26.09 -10.92 -18.57
CA SER A 21 -25.03 -10.31 -17.79
C SER A 21 -25.69 -9.74 -16.53
N TYR A 22 -25.55 -10.44 -15.41
CA TYR A 22 -25.93 -9.86 -14.12
C TYR A 22 -24.97 -8.70 -13.85
N GLU A 23 -25.48 -7.47 -13.88
CA GLU A 23 -24.76 -6.33 -13.33
C GLU A 23 -24.58 -6.60 -11.84
N GLN A 24 -23.33 -6.73 -11.41
CA GLN A 24 -23.01 -6.95 -10.01
C GLN A 24 -23.29 -5.65 -9.26
N GLN A 25 -24.25 -5.70 -8.33
CA GLN A 25 -24.60 -4.52 -7.53
C GLN A 25 -23.38 -4.06 -6.73
N THR A 26 -23.11 -2.75 -6.76
CA THR A 26 -21.97 -2.14 -6.06
C THR A 26 -22.44 -1.26 -4.92
N GLY A 27 -21.67 -1.24 -3.83
CA GLY A 27 -21.78 -0.31 -2.72
C GLY A 27 -20.56 0.59 -2.65
N THR A 28 -20.59 1.55 -1.74
CA THR A 28 -19.46 2.42 -1.40
C THR A 28 -18.88 1.98 -0.07
N LEU A 29 -17.57 1.76 -0.03
CA LEU A 29 -16.81 1.64 1.21
C LEU A 29 -16.09 2.97 1.46
N GLU A 30 -16.38 3.61 2.60
CA GLU A 30 -15.64 4.76 3.12
C GLU A 30 -14.57 4.25 4.10
N ILE A 31 -13.30 4.52 3.79
CA ILE A 31 -12.13 4.13 4.58
C ILE A 31 -11.60 5.37 5.26
N ASP A 32 -11.64 5.38 6.59
CA ASP A 32 -11.29 6.53 7.42
C ASP A 32 -10.01 6.22 8.19
N LEU A 33 -8.93 6.94 7.90
CA LEU A 33 -7.64 6.76 8.55
C LEU A 33 -7.53 7.73 9.73
N LYS A 34 -7.47 7.19 10.94
CA LYS A 34 -7.45 7.98 12.17
C LYS A 34 -6.14 7.81 12.92
N SER A 35 -5.72 8.84 13.63
CA SER A 35 -4.60 8.76 14.54
C SER A 35 -5.02 7.96 15.78
N VAL A 36 -4.07 7.62 16.65
CA VAL A 36 -4.37 7.01 17.95
C VAL A 36 -5.23 7.91 18.85
N SER A 37 -5.25 9.24 18.61
CA SER A 37 -6.13 10.21 19.28
C SER A 37 -7.54 10.28 18.67
N GLY A 38 -7.80 9.58 17.57
CA GLY A 38 -9.08 9.58 16.87
C GLY A 38 -9.26 10.72 15.87
N GLU A 39 -8.23 11.53 15.65
CA GLU A 39 -8.22 12.63 14.67
C GLU A 39 -7.93 12.11 13.26
N MET A 40 -8.27 12.88 12.23
CA MET A 40 -7.91 12.50 10.86
C MET A 40 -6.39 12.49 10.68
N THR A 41 -5.85 11.41 10.13
CA THR A 41 -4.43 11.30 9.79
C THR A 41 -4.15 11.86 8.39
N ASP A 42 -2.96 12.39 8.20
CA ASP A 42 -2.45 12.73 6.86
C ASP A 42 -2.38 11.47 5.99
N TYR A 43 -2.79 11.57 4.73
CA TYR A 43 -2.85 10.44 3.81
C TYR A 43 -1.74 10.45 2.75
N HIS A 44 -0.91 11.50 2.74
CA HIS A 44 0.18 11.59 1.77
C HIS A 44 1.18 10.44 1.93
N GLY A 45 1.54 9.81 0.81
CA GLY A 45 2.45 8.65 0.81
C GLY A 45 1.81 7.34 1.31
N MET A 46 0.49 7.30 1.49
CA MET A 46 -0.25 6.08 1.82
C MET A 46 -0.88 5.44 0.59
N THR A 47 -0.90 4.11 0.59
CA THR A 47 -1.48 3.27 -0.46
C THR A 47 -2.38 2.20 0.16
N LEU A 48 -3.32 1.66 -0.62
CA LEU A 48 -4.23 0.59 -0.17
C LEU A 48 -4.13 -0.63 -1.07
N LYS A 49 -4.21 -1.81 -0.45
CA LYS A 49 -4.55 -3.06 -1.16
C LYS A 49 -5.83 -3.62 -0.57
N ILE A 50 -6.83 -3.82 -1.43
CA ILE A 50 -8.15 -4.31 -1.06
C ILE A 50 -8.29 -5.72 -1.63
N TYR A 51 -8.59 -6.68 -0.76
CA TYR A 51 -8.79 -8.08 -1.10
C TYR A 51 -10.25 -8.43 -0.87
N GLN A 52 -10.81 -9.22 -1.78
CA GLN A 52 -12.17 -9.71 -1.71
C GLN A 52 -12.16 -11.13 -1.13
N ASP A 53 -12.96 -11.35 -0.10
CA ASP A 53 -13.02 -12.57 0.70
C ASP A 53 -11.62 -13.07 1.12
N ASN A 54 -11.36 -14.37 0.97
CA ASN A 54 -10.09 -15.02 1.33
C ASN A 54 -9.09 -15.07 0.16
N GLN A 55 -9.23 -14.20 -0.83
CA GLN A 55 -8.32 -14.17 -1.97
C GLN A 55 -6.91 -13.67 -1.56
N LYS A 56 -5.88 -14.26 -2.17
CA LYS A 56 -4.48 -13.87 -1.97
C LYS A 56 -4.03 -12.72 -2.87
N ILE A 57 -4.78 -12.45 -3.94
CA ILE A 57 -4.48 -11.40 -4.91
C ILE A 57 -5.39 -10.21 -4.58
N PRO A 58 -4.88 -8.97 -4.56
CA PRO A 58 -5.73 -7.80 -4.37
C PRO A 58 -6.78 -7.71 -5.47
N PHE A 59 -8.03 -7.50 -5.07
CA PHE A 59 -9.11 -7.11 -5.97
C PHE A 59 -8.88 -5.70 -6.52
N LYS A 60 -8.34 -4.80 -5.70
CA LYS A 60 -8.01 -3.43 -6.09
C LYS A 60 -6.75 -2.93 -5.40
N ILE A 61 -5.93 -2.19 -6.12
CA ILE A 61 -4.74 -1.50 -5.61
C ILE A 61 -4.96 -0.01 -5.82
N ILE A 62 -4.72 0.78 -4.77
CA ILE A 62 -4.77 2.24 -4.79
C ILE A 62 -3.36 2.74 -4.51
N ASP A 63 -2.64 3.11 -5.56
CA ASP A 63 -1.21 3.47 -5.48
C ASP A 63 -0.93 4.81 -4.81
N SER A 64 -1.95 5.66 -4.64
CA SER A 64 -1.87 6.87 -3.82
C SER A 64 -3.28 7.25 -3.36
N LEU A 65 -3.42 7.51 -2.07
CA LEU A 65 -4.62 8.16 -1.56
C LEU A 65 -4.68 9.62 -2.00
N THR A 66 -5.87 10.09 -2.35
CA THR A 66 -6.16 11.48 -2.77
C THR A 66 -7.00 12.23 -1.75
N SER A 67 -7.51 11.53 -0.73
CA SER A 67 -8.30 12.09 0.35
C SER A 67 -8.31 11.14 1.54
N ASN A 68 -8.61 11.69 2.70
CA ASN A 68 -9.04 10.96 3.88
C ASN A 68 -10.28 11.69 4.43
N PRO A 69 -11.44 11.03 4.61
CA PRO A 69 -11.74 9.64 4.26
C PRO A 69 -11.57 9.35 2.76
N TYR A 70 -11.25 8.11 2.42
CA TYR A 70 -11.16 7.61 1.05
C TYR A 70 -12.42 6.81 0.70
N LYS A 71 -13.02 7.05 -0.46
CA LYS A 71 -14.25 6.35 -0.89
C LYS A 71 -13.95 5.47 -2.09
N VAL A 72 -14.38 4.21 -2.03
CA VAL A 72 -14.20 3.25 -3.11
C VAL A 72 -15.49 2.49 -3.38
N SER A 73 -15.87 2.40 -4.66
CA SER A 73 -16.98 1.55 -5.08
C SER A 73 -16.51 0.12 -5.26
N LEU A 74 -17.22 -0.82 -4.63
CA LEU A 74 -16.89 -2.26 -4.61
C LEU A 74 -18.20 -3.08 -4.68
N PRO A 75 -18.17 -4.31 -5.20
CA PRO A 75 -19.32 -5.20 -5.15
C PRO A 75 -19.87 -5.45 -3.74
N ILE A 76 -21.19 -5.41 -3.58
CA ILE A 76 -21.84 -5.82 -2.32
C ILE A 76 -21.91 -7.35 -2.19
N GLY A 77 -22.13 -7.82 -0.96
CA GLY A 77 -22.27 -9.25 -0.64
C GLY A 77 -20.95 -9.93 -0.28
N TYR A 78 -19.85 -9.18 -0.16
CA TYR A 78 -18.51 -9.70 0.08
C TYR A 78 -17.92 -9.17 1.39
N GLN A 79 -16.96 -9.91 1.93
CA GLN A 79 -16.05 -9.40 2.94
C GLN A 79 -14.83 -8.80 2.26
N TYR A 80 -14.39 -7.64 2.70
CA TYR A 80 -13.16 -7.01 2.22
C TYR A 80 -12.14 -6.95 3.33
N LYS A 81 -10.91 -7.36 3.01
CA LYS A 81 -9.71 -7.03 3.79
C LYS A 81 -9.05 -5.82 3.15
N VAL A 82 -8.84 -4.76 3.91
CA VAL A 82 -8.15 -3.55 3.48
C VAL A 82 -6.82 -3.47 4.20
N GLU A 83 -5.73 -3.59 3.44
CA GLU A 83 -4.37 -3.37 3.92
C GLU A 83 -3.95 -1.92 3.60
N VAL A 84 -3.42 -1.22 4.58
CA VAL A 84 -2.86 0.13 4.44
C VAL A 84 -1.34 0.02 4.46
N TYR A 85 -0.70 0.68 3.51
CA TYR A 85 0.75 0.82 3.48
C TYR A 85 1.12 2.29 3.58
N ALA A 86 1.93 2.64 4.57
CA ALA A 86 2.49 3.97 4.75
C ALA A 86 4.00 3.90 4.45
N SER A 87 4.54 4.87 3.70
CA SER A 87 5.95 4.84 3.29
C SER A 87 6.37 3.52 2.62
N SER A 88 5.47 2.93 1.82
CA SER A 88 5.64 1.62 1.19
C SER A 88 5.80 0.41 2.14
N MET A 89 5.41 0.52 3.41
CA MET A 89 5.45 -0.56 4.41
C MET A 89 4.07 -0.84 5.00
N TYR A 90 3.85 -2.09 5.41
CA TYR A 90 2.57 -2.56 5.93
C TYR A 90 2.25 -1.92 7.29
N ALA A 91 1.34 -0.96 7.29
CA ALA A 91 1.06 -0.12 8.44
C ALA A 91 -0.19 -0.56 9.22
N ASN A 92 -1.21 -1.06 8.52
CA ASN A 92 -2.46 -1.48 9.16
C ASN A 92 -3.28 -2.44 8.31
N VAL A 93 -4.27 -3.08 8.91
CA VAL A 93 -5.27 -3.90 8.24
C VAL A 93 -6.60 -3.85 8.96
N GLY A 94 -7.69 -3.85 8.19
CA GLY A 94 -9.03 -4.06 8.73
C GLY A 94 -9.93 -4.82 7.78
N TYR A 95 -11.08 -5.21 8.31
CA TYR A 95 -12.03 -6.07 7.63
C TYR A 95 -13.42 -5.44 7.70
N VAL A 96 -14.17 -5.51 6.60
CA VAL A 96 -15.52 -4.95 6.51
C VAL A 96 -16.38 -5.84 5.62
N ASN A 97 -17.61 -6.09 6.06
CA ASN A 97 -18.60 -6.80 5.25
C ASN A 97 -19.43 -5.76 4.50
N LEU A 98 -19.25 -5.62 3.19
CA LEU A 98 -20.01 -4.66 2.38
C LEU A 98 -21.34 -5.29 1.97
N GLN A 99 -22.32 -5.25 2.87
CA GLN A 99 -23.66 -5.83 2.62
C GLN A 99 -24.65 -4.80 2.10
N ASN A 100 -24.45 -3.53 2.46
CA ASN A 100 -25.33 -2.43 2.08
C ASN A 100 -24.65 -1.51 1.05
N ASN A 101 -25.40 -0.53 0.55
CA ASN A 101 -24.90 0.44 -0.43
C ASN A 101 -23.81 1.37 0.14
N ASN A 102 -23.69 1.50 1.46
CA ASN A 102 -22.67 2.33 2.10
C ASN A 102 -22.23 1.71 3.43
N GLU A 103 -20.94 1.46 3.57
CA GLU A 103 -20.32 0.98 4.82
C GLU A 103 -19.07 1.79 5.12
N LYS A 104 -18.71 1.85 6.40
CA LYS A 104 -17.54 2.58 6.88
C LYS A 104 -16.55 1.63 7.54
N LEU A 105 -15.26 1.79 7.20
CA LEU A 105 -14.15 1.12 7.86
C LEU A 105 -13.22 2.18 8.46
N GLU A 106 -13.06 2.17 9.78
CA GLU A 106 -12.09 3.03 10.46
C GLU A 106 -10.81 2.24 10.77
N LEU A 107 -9.66 2.82 10.45
CA LEU A 107 -8.34 2.23 10.67
C LEU A 107 -7.47 3.20 11.46
N VAL A 108 -7.01 2.75 12.64
CA VAL A 108 -6.18 3.56 13.53
C VAL A 108 -4.71 3.42 13.15
N MET A 109 -4.16 4.43 12.50
CA MET A 109 -2.77 4.51 12.12
C MET A 109 -1.88 4.71 13.36
N PRO A 110 -0.76 3.97 13.46
CA PRO A 110 0.20 4.17 14.52
C PRO A 110 0.84 5.56 14.39
N ASN A 111 1.32 6.13 15.50
CA ASN A 111 2.00 7.42 15.46
C ASN A 111 3.39 7.28 14.83
N PRO A 112 3.83 8.25 14.00
CA PRO A 112 5.21 8.32 13.54
C PRO A 112 6.20 8.36 14.71
N GLY A 113 7.28 7.60 14.59
CA GLY A 113 8.42 7.65 15.50
C GLY A 113 9.52 8.55 14.93
N SER A 114 10.30 9.20 15.81
CA SER A 114 11.46 9.98 15.37
C SER A 114 12.74 9.15 15.46
N VAL A 115 13.56 9.15 14.41
CA VAL A 115 14.90 8.56 14.40
C VAL A 115 15.94 9.65 14.13
N LEU A 116 17.03 9.64 14.89
CA LEU A 116 18.21 10.49 14.66
C LEU A 116 19.39 9.57 14.38
N PHE A 117 20.14 9.85 13.31
CA PHE A 117 21.35 9.11 13.00
C PHE A 117 22.56 9.87 13.53
N HIS A 118 23.44 9.14 14.19
CA HIS A 118 24.76 9.59 14.61
C HIS A 118 25.81 8.82 13.80
N VAL A 119 26.48 9.50 12.88
CA VAL A 119 27.44 8.89 11.95
C VAL A 119 28.84 9.07 12.51
N VAL A 120 29.53 7.96 12.72
CA VAL A 120 30.91 7.89 13.23
C VAL A 120 31.79 7.05 12.32
N TYR A 121 33.10 7.26 12.39
CA TYR A 121 34.07 6.36 11.76
C TYR A 121 34.08 5.00 12.48
N ASN A 122 34.79 4.02 11.90
CA ASN A 122 34.89 2.64 12.43
C ASN A 122 35.53 2.55 13.82
N ASP A 123 36.09 3.64 14.35
CA ASP A 123 36.52 3.75 15.75
C ASP A 123 35.36 3.95 16.73
N ASN A 124 34.12 4.00 16.23
CA ASN A 124 32.86 4.19 16.96
C ASN A 124 32.77 5.47 17.79
N THR A 125 33.68 6.43 17.61
CA THR A 125 33.79 7.60 18.50
C THR A 125 34.06 8.90 17.76
N THR A 126 34.74 8.87 16.62
CA THR A 126 35.02 10.08 15.83
C THR A 126 33.82 10.40 14.94
N PRO A 127 33.16 11.58 15.11
CA PRO A 127 32.01 11.94 14.28
C PRO A 127 32.38 12.21 12.82
N VAL A 128 31.49 11.84 11.91
CA VAL A 128 31.60 12.17 10.48
C VAL A 128 30.75 13.39 10.18
N LYS A 129 31.40 14.51 9.93
CA LYS A 129 30.76 15.76 9.51
C LYS A 129 30.45 15.74 8.00
N ASN A 130 29.38 16.44 7.60
CA ASN A 130 28.99 16.66 6.21
C ASN A 130 28.65 15.38 5.42
N ALA A 131 28.36 14.28 6.11
CA ALA A 131 27.82 13.09 5.46
C ALA A 131 26.34 13.30 5.14
N THR A 132 25.91 12.92 3.94
CA THR A 132 24.50 12.95 3.56
C THR A 132 23.85 11.62 3.90
N VAL A 133 22.77 11.68 4.68
CA VAL A 133 21.94 10.55 5.09
C VAL A 133 20.59 10.63 4.40
N ILE A 134 20.21 9.57 3.71
CA ILE A 134 18.91 9.39 3.05
C ILE A 134 18.25 8.15 3.64
N VAL A 135 16.96 8.25 3.98
CA VAL A 135 16.18 7.13 4.52
C VAL A 135 15.21 6.63 3.45
N LYS A 136 15.18 5.31 3.24
CA LYS A 136 14.30 4.65 2.26
C LYS A 136 13.57 3.47 2.87
N SER A 137 12.46 3.07 2.28
CA SER A 137 11.88 1.76 2.58
C SER A 137 12.79 0.62 2.09
N SER A 138 12.72 -0.56 2.69
CA SER A 138 13.52 -1.74 2.31
C SER A 138 13.36 -2.13 0.83
N ASN A 139 12.19 -1.90 0.24
CA ASN A 139 11.92 -2.11 -1.18
C ASN A 139 12.31 -0.93 -2.09
N GLY A 140 12.86 0.15 -1.53
CA GLY A 140 13.31 1.36 -2.25
C GLY A 140 12.21 2.19 -2.91
N THR A 141 10.92 1.82 -2.73
CA THR A 141 9.79 2.52 -3.37
C THR A 141 9.48 3.86 -2.70
N TYR A 142 9.80 3.98 -1.41
CA TYR A 142 9.73 5.22 -0.66
C TYR A 142 11.13 5.75 -0.36
N GLU A 143 11.31 7.06 -0.55
CA GLU A 143 12.46 7.83 -0.09
C GLU A 143 11.94 9.02 0.71
N TYR A 144 12.49 9.22 1.90
CA TYR A 144 12.13 10.34 2.76
C TYR A 144 12.50 11.66 2.06
N TRP A 145 11.55 12.60 2.01
CA TRP A 145 11.64 13.77 1.12
C TRP A 145 12.82 14.70 1.42
N THR A 146 13.41 14.65 2.62
CA THR A 146 14.54 15.50 3.04
C THR A 146 15.74 14.62 3.39
N PRO A 147 16.77 14.57 2.52
CA PRO A 147 18.10 14.14 2.91
C PRO A 147 18.64 15.03 4.04
N SER A 148 19.43 14.47 4.95
CA SER A 148 20.06 15.23 6.03
C SER A 148 21.57 15.18 5.94
N THR A 149 22.21 16.34 6.01
CA THR A 149 23.66 16.44 6.17
C THR A 149 24.03 16.46 7.65
N THR A 150 25.03 15.67 8.05
CA THR A 150 25.49 15.62 9.45
C THR A 150 26.21 16.90 9.88
N ASN A 151 25.99 17.31 11.12
CA ASN A 151 26.66 18.47 11.74
C ASN A 151 28.08 18.11 12.24
N GLU A 152 28.73 19.03 12.96
CA GLU A 152 30.07 18.81 13.57
C GLU A 152 30.12 17.59 14.50
N ASP A 153 28.99 17.25 15.14
CA ASP A 153 28.85 16.12 16.05
C ASP A 153 28.40 14.84 15.32
N GLY A 154 28.40 14.82 13.99
CA GLY A 154 27.97 13.65 13.20
C GLY A 154 26.47 13.38 13.24
N ASN A 155 25.66 14.31 13.76
CA ASN A 155 24.22 14.14 13.93
C ASN A 155 23.43 14.65 12.72
N THR A 156 22.40 13.90 12.32
CA THR A 156 21.37 14.34 11.37
C THR A 156 20.27 15.14 12.07
N ILE A 157 19.34 15.68 11.27
CA ILE A 157 18.00 16.03 11.78
C ILE A 157 17.26 14.75 12.24
N ARG A 158 16.11 14.93 12.89
CA ARG A 158 15.18 13.84 13.15
C ARG A 158 14.36 13.51 11.91
N PHE A 159 14.32 12.23 11.54
CA PHE A 159 13.41 11.67 10.55
C PHE A 159 12.14 11.18 11.26
N TRP A 160 10.97 11.63 10.81
CA TRP A 160 9.69 11.16 11.34
C TRP A 160 9.17 10.04 10.44
N LEU A 161 9.30 8.80 10.92
CA LEU A 161 9.06 7.59 10.14
C LEU A 161 7.83 6.87 10.67
N GLU A 162 6.99 6.42 9.75
CA GLU A 162 5.82 5.61 10.08
C GLU A 162 6.28 4.20 10.47
N PRO A 163 5.82 3.66 11.62
CA PRO A 163 6.15 2.30 11.97
C PRO A 163 5.39 1.30 11.08
N THR A 164 5.92 0.09 11.01
CA THR A 164 5.31 -1.05 10.33
C THR A 164 4.87 -2.10 11.35
N ILE A 165 3.81 -2.84 11.03
CA ILE A 165 3.36 -4.00 11.80
C ILE A 165 3.90 -5.32 11.23
N SER A 166 4.69 -5.27 10.15
CA SER A 166 5.36 -6.42 9.53
C SER A 166 6.80 -6.53 10.01
N SER A 167 7.24 -7.73 10.41
CA SER A 167 8.65 -7.97 10.78
C SER A 167 9.61 -8.02 9.58
N ASN A 168 9.08 -8.06 8.35
CA ASN A 168 9.88 -8.09 7.13
C ASN A 168 10.09 -6.70 6.52
N ASP A 169 9.44 -5.68 7.10
CA ASP A 169 9.55 -4.30 6.65
C ASP A 169 10.49 -3.54 7.58
N TYR A 170 11.38 -2.74 6.98
CA TYR A 170 12.34 -1.93 7.72
C TYR A 170 12.84 -0.78 6.84
N TYR A 171 13.33 0.27 7.47
CA TYR A 171 13.97 1.37 6.76
C TYR A 171 15.45 1.08 6.55
N VAL A 172 15.97 1.53 5.41
CA VAL A 172 17.39 1.52 5.07
C VAL A 172 17.88 2.96 5.08
N SER A 173 18.95 3.25 5.83
CA SER A 173 19.65 4.52 5.74
C SER A 173 20.87 4.39 4.84
N ASN A 174 20.92 5.22 3.81
CA ASN A 174 22.07 5.36 2.94
C ASN A 174 22.86 6.59 3.37
N ILE A 175 24.12 6.37 3.71
CA ILE A 175 25.08 7.38 4.12
C ILE A 175 26.05 7.58 2.97
N SER A 176 26.36 8.84 2.65
CA SER A 176 27.33 9.19 1.61
C SER A 176 28.27 10.30 2.08
N ILE A 177 29.54 10.18 1.73
CA ILE A 177 30.60 11.15 2.06
C ILE A 177 31.29 11.55 0.77
N GLY A 178 31.04 12.79 0.32
CA GLY A 178 31.43 13.21 -1.02
C GLY A 178 30.77 12.34 -2.11
N ASN A 179 31.47 12.16 -3.23
CA ASN A 179 30.92 11.43 -4.38
C ASN A 179 31.33 9.95 -4.41
N ASP A 180 32.32 9.54 -3.62
CA ASP A 180 33.04 8.28 -3.83
C ASP A 180 32.78 7.23 -2.73
N LEU A 181 32.19 7.62 -1.61
CA LEU A 181 31.96 6.73 -0.47
C LEU A 181 30.47 6.68 -0.12
N SER A 182 29.89 5.48 -0.15
CA SER A 182 28.51 5.23 0.28
C SER A 182 28.42 3.95 1.13
N TYR A 183 27.55 3.99 2.13
CA TYR A 183 27.27 2.88 3.03
C TYR A 183 25.76 2.77 3.26
N SER A 184 25.25 1.54 3.39
CA SER A 184 23.85 1.29 3.73
C SER A 184 23.76 0.63 5.09
N TYR A 185 22.89 1.14 5.94
CA TYR A 185 22.62 0.59 7.27
C TYR A 185 21.14 0.24 7.42
N TYR A 186 20.88 -0.91 8.03
CA TYR A 186 19.55 -1.44 8.35
C TYR A 186 19.65 -2.35 9.58
N PRO A 187 18.57 -2.52 10.35
CA PRO A 187 18.53 -3.38 11.54
C PRO A 187 18.66 -4.89 11.23
#